data_AF-A0A9P2R6W1-F1
#
_entry.id   AF-A0A9P2R6W1-F1
#
_cell.length_a   1.000
_cell.length_b   1.000
_cell.length_c   1.000
_cell.angle_alpha   90.00
_cell.angle_beta   90.00
_cell.angle_gamma   90.00
#
_symmetry.space_group_name_H-M   'P 1'
#
loop_
_entity.id
_entity.type
_entity.pdbx_description
1 polymer ?
#
loop_
_entity_poly.entity_id
_entity_poly.type
_entity_poly.pdbx_seq_one_letter_code
_entity_poly.pdbx_strand_id
1 'polypeptide(L)'
;LAEFVALISESGANPFGLTVDAVMEEYRRWRNESWRYDGSDKYPWPQPVLYHICLEMRSKGIERQMTEGELKRLVERQLTKWAKHVGNGLSVPPVRRQLAAPKRPPGPTPIELLKQEYERRKAAGFV
;
A
#
# COMPACT_ATOMS: atom_id res chain seq x y z
N LEU A 1 -19.59 26.84 15.65
CA LEU A 1 -19.17 25.52 15.10
C LEU A 1 -19.72 25.24 13.68
N ALA A 2 -20.23 26.25 12.96
CA ALA A 2 -20.88 26.04 11.65
C ALA A 2 -20.12 26.62 10.44
N GLU A 3 -18.93 27.20 10.62
CA GLU A 3 -18.19 27.85 9.53
C GLU A 3 -17.17 26.95 8.82
N PHE A 4 -16.86 25.76 9.35
CA PHE A 4 -15.90 24.84 8.71
C PHE A 4 -16.54 23.92 7.65
N VAL A 5 -17.87 23.92 7.53
CA VAL A 5 -18.62 23.06 6.58
C VAL A 5 -18.91 23.77 5.24
N ALA A 6 -18.73 25.09 5.17
CA ALA A 6 -19.15 25.90 4.02
C ALA A 6 -18.13 25.96 2.86
N LEU A 7 -16.91 25.43 3.01
CA LEU A 7 -15.90 25.41 1.94
C LEU A 7 -15.64 23.99 1.37
N ILE A 8 -16.64 23.11 1.41
CA ILE A 8 -16.59 21.79 0.73
C ILE A 8 -17.27 21.85 -0.65
N SER A 9 -17.88 22.98 -1.00
CA SER A 9 -18.74 23.08 -2.20
C SER A 9 -18.01 23.33 -3.52
N GLU A 10 -16.68 23.47 -3.58
CA GLU A 10 -16.01 23.78 -4.86
C GLU A 10 -15.11 22.71 -5.46
N SER A 11 -14.86 21.56 -4.82
CA SER A 11 -14.02 20.54 -5.46
C SER A 11 -14.21 19.10 -4.92
N GLY A 12 -15.34 18.47 -5.28
CA GLY A 12 -15.47 17.01 -5.29
C GLY A 12 -16.78 16.51 -4.68
N ALA A 13 -17.74 16.11 -5.51
CA ALA A 13 -19.07 15.63 -5.12
C ALA A 13 -19.09 14.24 -4.43
N ASN A 14 -18.03 13.87 -3.71
CA ASN A 14 -17.88 12.58 -3.03
C ASN A 14 -17.48 12.79 -1.55
N PRO A 15 -17.74 11.82 -0.66
CA PRO A 15 -17.52 11.95 0.78
C PRO A 15 -16.04 12.14 1.18
N PHE A 16 -15.10 12.07 0.23
CA PHE A 16 -13.67 12.25 0.45
C PHE A 16 -13.20 13.69 0.15
N GLY A 17 -14.04 14.53 -0.47
CA GLY A 17 -13.65 15.86 -0.93
C GLY A 17 -12.51 15.84 -1.95
N LEU A 18 -12.44 14.78 -2.78
CA LEU A 18 -11.37 14.59 -3.76
C LEU A 18 -11.87 14.86 -5.18
N THR A 19 -11.11 15.64 -5.95
CA THR A 19 -11.29 15.73 -7.40
C THR A 19 -10.46 14.70 -8.14
N VAL A 20 -10.77 14.48 -9.42
CA VAL A 20 -9.96 13.64 -10.30
C VAL A 20 -8.53 14.17 -10.40
N ASP A 21 -8.37 15.49 -10.54
CA ASP A 21 -7.05 16.10 -10.66
C ASP A 21 -6.23 15.98 -9.37
N ALA A 22 -6.86 16.12 -8.19
CA ALA A 22 -6.17 15.90 -6.91
C ALA A 22 -5.66 14.46 -6.76
N VAL A 23 -6.44 13.47 -7.21
CA VAL A 23 -5.99 12.06 -7.22
C VAL A 23 -4.86 11.85 -8.23
N MET A 24 -4.94 12.46 -9.42
CA MET A 24 -3.89 12.38 -10.44
C MET A 24 -2.57 13.02 -9.97
N GLU A 25 -2.66 14.15 -9.23
CA GLU A 25 -1.52 14.80 -8.62
C GLU A 25 -0.88 13.92 -7.54
N GLU A 26 -1.68 13.37 -6.63
CA GLU A 26 -1.17 12.45 -5.60
C GLU A 26 -0.56 11.19 -6.23
N TYR A 27 -1.16 10.65 -7.29
CA TYR A 27 -0.60 9.53 -8.04
C TYR A 27 0.77 9.85 -8.63
N ARG A 28 0.94 11.05 -9.23
CA ARG A 28 2.24 11.53 -9.74
C ARG A 28 3.25 11.69 -8.61
N ARG A 29 2.86 12.29 -7.49
CA ARG A 29 3.70 12.47 -6.31
C ARG A 29 4.19 11.13 -5.77
N TRP A 30 3.28 10.20 -5.53
CA TRP A 30 3.61 8.86 -5.08
C TRP A 30 4.54 8.13 -6.06
N ARG A 31 4.30 8.20 -7.38
CA ARG A 31 5.21 7.59 -8.37
C ARG A 31 6.64 8.14 -8.29
N ASN A 32 6.79 9.43 -7.98
CA ASN A 32 8.09 10.11 -7.92
C ASN A 32 8.79 9.97 -6.56
N GLU A 33 8.05 9.75 -5.48
CA GLU A 33 8.59 9.73 -4.10
C GLU A 33 8.54 8.33 -3.46
N SER A 34 7.78 7.38 -4.02
CA SER A 34 7.57 6.05 -3.43
C SER A 34 8.86 5.26 -3.20
N TRP A 35 9.89 5.48 -4.01
CA TRP A 35 11.20 4.84 -3.84
C TRP A 35 11.89 5.21 -2.52
N ARG A 36 11.49 6.30 -1.86
CA ARG A 36 12.00 6.71 -0.54
C ARG A 36 11.43 5.88 0.60
N TYR A 37 10.44 5.03 0.33
CA TYR A 37 9.75 4.23 1.31
C TYR A 37 9.91 2.74 0.95
N ASP A 38 10.05 1.88 1.96
CA ASP A 38 10.21 0.43 1.76
C ASP A 38 9.01 -0.24 1.06
N GLY A 39 7.88 0.45 0.97
CA GLY A 39 6.66 -0.04 0.36
C GLY A 39 5.60 1.03 0.24
N SER A 40 4.62 0.77 -0.63
CA SER A 40 3.48 1.67 -0.80
C SER A 40 2.59 1.74 0.45
N ASP A 41 2.66 0.75 1.34
CA ASP A 41 1.99 0.76 2.66
C ASP A 41 2.68 1.67 3.69
N LYS A 42 3.94 2.06 3.43
CA LYS A 42 4.74 2.97 4.28
C LYS A 42 4.69 4.42 3.81
N TYR A 43 4.27 4.65 2.57
CA TYR A 43 4.06 6.00 2.04
C TYR A 43 2.99 6.75 2.86
N PRO A 44 3.19 8.05 3.18
CA PRO A 44 2.29 8.83 4.01
C PRO A 44 1.07 9.31 3.22
N TRP A 45 0.16 8.38 2.91
CA TRP A 45 -1.08 8.71 2.21
C TRP A 45 -1.93 9.72 2.99
N PRO A 46 -2.40 10.82 2.36
CA PRO A 46 -3.27 11.79 3.01
C PRO A 46 -4.60 11.18 3.47
N GLN A 47 -5.13 10.25 2.68
CA GLN A 47 -6.34 9.50 2.99
C GLN A 47 -6.18 8.03 2.59
N PRO A 48 -6.74 7.07 3.35
CA PRO A 48 -6.67 5.64 3.00
C PRO A 48 -7.24 5.30 1.62
N VAL A 49 -8.24 6.06 1.14
CA VAL A 49 -8.84 5.84 -0.18
C VAL A 49 -7.83 6.06 -1.30
N LEU A 50 -6.92 7.03 -1.16
CA LEU A 50 -5.89 7.34 -2.16
C LEU A 50 -4.92 6.17 -2.36
N TYR A 51 -4.55 5.46 -1.30
CA TYR A 51 -3.74 4.25 -1.38
C TYR A 51 -4.37 3.21 -2.31
N HIS A 52 -5.66 2.90 -2.09
CA HIS A 52 -6.38 1.90 -2.87
C HIS A 52 -6.57 2.34 -4.33
N ILE A 53 -6.88 3.62 -4.56
CA ILE A 53 -7.06 4.15 -5.92
C ILE A 53 -5.73 4.15 -6.68
N CYS A 54 -4.65 4.65 -6.08
CA CYS A 54 -3.35 4.78 -6.76
C CYS A 54 -2.72 3.41 -7.09
N LEU A 55 -2.91 2.41 -6.22
CA LEU A 55 -2.49 1.04 -6.52
C LEU A 55 -3.27 0.43 -7.70
N GLU A 56 -4.59 0.63 -7.74
CA GLU A 56 -5.43 0.22 -8.86
C GLU A 56 -5.02 0.91 -10.17
N MET A 57 -4.74 2.22 -10.12
CA MET A 57 -4.24 2.97 -11.27
C MET A 57 -2.90 2.42 -11.76
N ARG A 58 -1.96 2.08 -10.87
CA ARG A 58 -0.67 1.50 -11.27
C ARG A 58 -0.86 0.14 -11.94
N SER A 59 -1.62 -0.75 -11.32
CA SER A 59 -1.84 -2.10 -11.85
C SER A 59 -2.54 -2.07 -13.21
N LYS A 60 -3.69 -1.39 -13.30
CA LYS A 60 -4.47 -1.32 -14.55
C LYS A 60 -3.81 -0.45 -15.61
N GLY A 61 -3.14 0.63 -15.21
CA GLY A 61 -2.42 1.51 -16.11
C GLY A 61 -1.29 0.78 -16.84
N ILE A 62 -0.55 -0.08 -16.13
CA ILE A 62 0.50 -0.93 -16.71
C ILE A 62 -0.13 -2.04 -17.55
N GLU A 63 -1.09 -2.78 -17.00
CA GLU A 63 -1.74 -3.93 -17.68
C GLU A 63 -2.37 -3.53 -19.02
N ARG A 64 -3.00 -2.36 -19.09
CA ARG A 64 -3.79 -1.91 -20.26
C ARG A 64 -3.13 -0.78 -21.05
N GLN A 65 -1.89 -0.42 -20.72
CA GLN A 65 -1.16 0.69 -21.36
C GLN A 65 -1.99 1.99 -21.46
N MET A 66 -2.66 2.35 -20.37
CA MET A 66 -3.66 3.43 -20.39
C MET A 66 -3.01 4.80 -20.60
N THR A 67 -3.67 5.64 -21.40
CA THR A 67 -3.35 7.06 -21.57
C THR A 67 -3.80 7.88 -20.34
N GLU A 68 -3.34 9.14 -20.25
CA GLU A 68 -3.75 10.03 -19.15
C GLU A 68 -5.27 10.23 -19.08
N GLY A 69 -5.94 10.40 -20.23
CA GLY A 69 -7.39 10.56 -20.27
C GLY A 69 -8.14 9.31 -19.79
N GLU A 70 -7.63 8.13 -20.11
CA GLU A 70 -8.19 6.87 -19.64
C GLU A 70 -7.95 6.65 -18.14
N LEU A 71 -6.80 7.09 -17.61
CA LEU A 71 -6.53 7.12 -16.17
C LEU A 71 -7.49 8.05 -15.44
N LYS A 72 -7.77 9.25 -15.96
CA LYS A 72 -8.76 10.16 -15.39
C LYS A 72 -10.15 9.51 -15.32
N ARG A 73 -10.60 8.86 -16.39
CA ARG A 73 -11.85 8.09 -16.40
C ARG A 73 -11.84 6.91 -15.42
N LEU A 74 -10.68 6.27 -15.20
CA LEU A 74 -10.53 5.22 -14.20
C LEU A 74 -10.67 5.78 -12.79
N VAL A 75 -10.07 6.93 -12.51
CA VAL A 75 -10.19 7.64 -11.23
C VAL A 75 -11.64 8.00 -10.96
N GLU A 76 -12.36 8.58 -11.93
CA GLU A 76 -13.79 8.90 -11.80
C GLU A 76 -14.62 7.67 -11.39
N ARG A 77 -14.44 6.54 -12.10
CA ARG A 77 -15.12 5.28 -11.77
C ARG A 77 -14.77 4.80 -10.37
N GLN A 78 -13.52 4.94 -9.96
CA GLN A 78 -13.05 4.45 -8.67
C GLN A 78 -13.53 5.36 -7.52
N LEU A 79 -13.59 6.68 -7.70
CA LEU A 79 -14.18 7.61 -6.76
C LEU A 79 -15.68 7.33 -6.58
N THR A 80 -16.43 7.12 -7.67
CA THR A 80 -17.85 6.74 -7.59
C THR A 80 -18.04 5.39 -6.88
N LYS A 81 -17.18 4.40 -7.16
CA LYS A 81 -17.21 3.10 -6.48
C LYS A 81 -17.01 3.26 -4.97
N TRP A 82 -16.00 4.01 -4.55
CA TRP A 82 -15.71 4.22 -3.12
C TRP A 82 -16.76 5.11 -2.44
N ALA A 83 -17.31 6.10 -3.13
CA ALA A 83 -18.40 6.92 -2.62
C ALA A 83 -19.63 6.05 -2.34
N LYS A 84 -19.98 5.14 -3.26
CA LYS A 84 -21.05 4.16 -3.05
C LYS A 84 -20.73 3.19 -1.91
N HIS A 85 -19.50 2.70 -1.83
CA HIS A 85 -19.04 1.82 -0.74
C HIS A 85 -19.26 2.46 0.64
N VAL A 86 -18.85 3.71 0.80
CA VAL A 86 -19.06 4.48 2.04
C VAL A 86 -20.53 4.83 2.26
N GLY A 87 -21.26 5.19 1.20
CA GLY A 87 -22.71 5.44 1.27
C GLY A 87 -23.50 4.21 1.73
N ASN A 88 -23.00 3.00 1.47
CA ASN A 88 -23.56 1.75 1.99
C ASN A 88 -23.18 1.46 3.46
N GLY A 89 -22.52 2.40 4.15
CA GLY A 89 -22.09 2.24 5.55
C GLY A 89 -20.80 1.45 5.75
N LEU A 90 -20.10 1.09 4.68
CA LEU A 90 -18.83 0.37 4.77
C LEU A 90 -17.66 1.35 4.90
N SER A 91 -16.72 1.08 5.79
CA SER A 91 -15.51 1.91 5.92
C SER A 91 -14.51 1.62 4.80
N VAL A 92 -13.72 2.62 4.44
CA VAL A 92 -12.51 2.40 3.62
C VAL A 92 -11.51 1.57 4.42
N PRO A 93 -11.02 0.43 3.91
CA PRO A 93 -10.05 -0.38 4.63
C PRO A 93 -8.79 0.43 4.96
N PRO A 94 -8.28 0.36 6.20
CA PRO A 94 -7.03 1.05 6.54
C PRO A 94 -5.86 0.46 5.77
N VAL A 95 -4.83 1.28 5.53
CA VAL A 95 -3.57 0.84 4.92
C VAL A 95 -2.87 -0.12 5.88
N ARG A 96 -2.96 -1.43 5.60
CA ARG A 96 -2.38 -2.47 6.45
C ARG A 96 -0.89 -2.54 6.21
N ARG A 97 -0.10 -2.14 7.21
CA ARG A 97 1.33 -2.36 7.24
C ARG A 97 1.58 -3.83 7.55
N GLN A 98 2.34 -4.52 6.69
CA GLN A 98 2.70 -5.91 6.96
C GLN A 98 3.46 -5.96 8.29
N LEU A 99 2.96 -6.76 9.23
CA LEU A 99 3.67 -7.05 10.47
C LEU A 99 4.89 -7.90 10.12
N ALA A 100 6.00 -7.69 10.80
CA ALA A 100 7.18 -8.53 10.63
C ALA A 100 6.76 -10.00 10.85
N ALA A 101 7.16 -10.88 9.93
CA ALA A 101 6.91 -12.30 10.11
C ALA A 101 7.51 -12.75 11.45
N PRO A 102 6.82 -13.63 12.22
CA PRO A 102 7.37 -14.14 13.46
C PRO A 102 8.72 -14.79 13.17
N LYS A 103 9.79 -14.20 13.72
CA LYS A 103 11.14 -14.76 13.61
C LYS A 103 11.18 -16.03 14.47
N ARG A 104 10.97 -17.20 13.87
CA ARG A 104 11.37 -18.45 14.51
C ARG A 104 12.90 -18.39 14.69
N PRO A 105 13.45 -18.75 15.85
CA PRO A 105 14.90 -18.87 15.97
C PRO A 105 15.36 -19.84 14.86
N PRO A 106 16.36 -19.46 14.05
CA PRO A 106 16.89 -20.40 13.08
C PRO A 106 17.38 -21.63 13.86
N GLY A 107 16.87 -22.81 13.49
CA GLY A 107 17.45 -24.06 13.97
C GLY A 107 18.91 -24.17 13.53
N PRO A 108 19.69 -25.08 14.11
CA PRO A 108 21.09 -25.25 13.74
C PRO A 108 21.19 -25.49 12.23
N THR A 109 22.00 -24.68 11.59
CA THR A 109 22.31 -24.79 10.17
C THR A 109 22.99 -26.14 9.90
N PRO A 110 22.93 -26.67 8.67
CA PRO A 110 23.58 -27.94 8.34
C PRO A 110 25.08 -27.97 8.68
N ILE A 111 25.79 -26.84 8.55
CA ILE A 111 27.21 -26.77 8.89
C ILE A 111 27.46 -26.81 10.40
N GLU A 112 26.55 -26.25 11.20
CA GLU A 112 26.62 -26.32 12.67
C GLU A 112 26.39 -27.76 13.16
N LEU A 113 25.46 -28.49 12.53
CA LEU A 113 25.25 -29.91 12.81
C LEU A 113 26.49 -30.74 12.47
N LEU A 114 27.10 -30.50 11.31
CA LEU A 114 28.34 -31.18 10.91
C LEU A 114 29.50 -30.86 11.85
N LYS A 115 29.63 -29.60 12.28
CA LYS A 115 30.64 -29.17 13.25
C LYS A 115 30.44 -29.83 14.61
N GLN A 116 29.21 -29.89 15.12
CA GLN A 116 28.89 -30.58 16.37
C GLN A 116 29.23 -32.08 16.29
N GLU A 117 28.92 -32.74 15.18
CA GLU A 117 29.27 -34.15 14.98
C GLU A 117 30.79 -34.35 14.90
N TYR A 118 31.51 -33.45 14.22
CA TYR A 118 32.97 -33.46 14.21
C TYR A 118 33.56 -33.31 15.62
N GLU A 119 33.09 -32.31 16.38
CA GLU A 119 33.55 -32.06 17.75
C GLU A 119 33.26 -33.26 18.67
N ARG A 120 32.10 -33.90 18.51
CA ARG A 120 31.73 -35.12 19.23
C ARG A 120 32.66 -36.29 18.92
N ARG A 121 32.99 -36.50 17.64
CA ARG A 121 33.90 -37.57 17.20
C ARG A 121 35.33 -37.35 17.68
N LYS A 122 35.81 -36.11 17.64
CA LYS A 122 37.10 -35.70 18.18
C LYS A 122 37.18 -35.93 19.69
N ALA A 123 36.15 -35.54 20.45
CA ALA A 123 36.11 -35.76 21.89
C ALA A 123 36.10 -37.25 22.29
N ALA A 124 35.52 -38.10 21.43
CA ALA A 124 35.51 -39.55 21.61
C ALA A 124 36.77 -40.26 21.07
N GLY A 125 37.77 -39.51 20.56
CA GLY A 125 39.04 -40.06 20.10
C GLY A 125 38.99 -40.80 18.76
N PHE A 126 37.92 -40.62 17.97
CA PHE A 126 37.79 -41.22 16.64
C PHE A 126 38.46 -40.41 15.52
N VAL A 127 38.88 -39.17 15.82
CA VAL A 127 39.53 -38.20 14.91
C VAL A 127 40.60 -37.44 15.66
#